data_AF-A0A496L4P5-F1
#
_entry.id   AF-A0A496L4P5-F1
#
_cell.length_a   1.000
_cell.length_b   1.000
_cell.length_c   1.000
_cell.angle_alpha   90.00
_cell.angle_beta   90.00
_cell.angle_gamma   90.00
#
_symmetry.space_group_name_H-M   'P 1'
#
loop_
_entity.id
_entity.type
_entity.pdbx_description
1 polymer ?
#
loop_
_entity_poly.entity_id
_entity_poly.type
_entity_poly.pdbx_seq_one_letter_code
_entity_poly.pdbx_strand_id
1 'polypeptide(L)'
;DDVKKATLARLDSISFSIKNNTMTFEEAAMKFSSDKNTRLNGGLMSNPNSGSSRFEYQNLPAEIAKEVYNMQKGEISKPFAMIDTQLGREVYVVVKIKDKLDSHKANLTDDYQVIKRYCENIKSEEILDNWVKNKIKNTYIYMTPEYRDCRFKYKGWIK
;
A
#
# COMPACT_ATOMS: atom_id res chain seq x y z
N ASP A 1 -18.61 -2.45 -26.02
CA ASP A 1 -17.45 -1.84 -26.70
C ASP A 1 -17.53 -0.34 -26.90
N ASP A 2 -18.64 0.23 -27.36
CA ASP A 2 -18.75 1.70 -27.56
C ASP A 2 -18.55 2.52 -26.28
N VAL A 3 -19.12 2.08 -25.15
CA VAL A 3 -18.97 2.75 -23.86
C VAL A 3 -17.50 2.76 -23.40
N LYS A 4 -16.77 1.67 -23.64
CA LYS A 4 -15.34 1.56 -23.33
C LYS A 4 -14.53 2.56 -24.14
N LYS A 5 -14.76 2.61 -25.46
CA LYS A 5 -14.09 3.53 -26.37
C LYS A 5 -14.39 5.00 -26.03
N ALA A 6 -15.65 5.31 -25.74
CA ALA A 6 -16.06 6.66 -25.32
C ALA A 6 -15.43 7.08 -23.98
N THR A 7 -15.36 6.16 -23.01
CA THR A 7 -14.75 6.41 -21.70
C THR A 7 -13.25 6.66 -21.83
N LEU A 8 -12.55 5.85 -22.61
CA LEU A 8 -11.12 6.04 -22.89
C LEU A 8 -10.85 7.36 -23.62
N ALA A 9 -11.66 7.71 -24.62
CA ALA A 9 -11.52 8.98 -25.35
C ALA A 9 -11.77 10.20 -24.44
N ARG A 10 -12.71 10.09 -23.50
CA ARG A 10 -12.97 11.13 -22.50
C ARG A 10 -11.79 11.29 -21.55
N LEU A 11 -11.25 10.20 -21.02
CA LEU A 11 -10.06 10.23 -20.17
C LEU A 11 -8.83 10.74 -20.91
N ASP A 12 -8.70 10.43 -22.20
CA ASP A 12 -7.60 10.92 -23.04
C ASP A 12 -7.66 12.44 -23.17
N SER A 13 -8.85 13.00 -23.44
CA SER A 13 -9.10 14.46 -23.48
C SER A 13 -8.76 15.15 -22.15
N ILE A 14 -9.11 14.51 -21.02
CA ILE A 14 -8.75 15.02 -19.68
C ILE A 14 -7.23 14.97 -19.50
N SER A 15 -6.58 13.85 -19.85
CA SER A 15 -5.13 13.69 -19.72
C SER A 15 -4.36 14.69 -20.58
N PHE A 16 -4.87 15.01 -21.77
CA PHE A 16 -4.31 16.02 -22.67
C PHE A 16 -4.42 17.43 -22.09
N SER A 17 -5.57 17.75 -21.47
CA SER A 17 -5.76 19.02 -20.78
C SER A 17 -4.77 19.20 -19.63
N ILE A 18 -4.53 18.13 -18.86
CA ILE A 18 -3.54 18.16 -17.77
C ILE A 18 -2.11 18.32 -18.31
N LYS A 19 -1.76 17.60 -19.38
CA LYS A 19 -0.44 17.70 -20.03
C LYS A 19 -0.16 19.09 -20.60
N ASN A 20 -1.20 19.79 -21.08
CA ASN A 20 -1.09 21.15 -21.61
C ASN A 20 -1.19 22.24 -20.53
N ASN A 21 -1.19 21.88 -19.25
CA ASN A 21 -1.35 22.80 -18.12
C ASN A 21 -2.63 23.66 -18.17
N THR A 22 -3.68 23.23 -18.91
CA THR A 22 -4.97 23.91 -18.90
C THR A 22 -5.79 23.58 -17.65
N MET A 23 -5.45 22.48 -16.99
CA MET A 23 -6.05 22.02 -15.74
C MET A 23 -5.01 21.27 -14.91
N THR A 24 -5.01 21.43 -13.60
CA THR A 24 -4.15 20.64 -12.71
C THR A 24 -4.69 19.21 -12.54
N PHE A 25 -3.84 18.28 -12.12
CA PHE A 25 -4.28 16.90 -11.88
C PHE A 25 -5.29 16.85 -10.73
N GLU A 26 -5.08 17.70 -9.72
CA GLU A 26 -5.90 17.82 -8.53
C GLU A 26 -7.31 18.34 -8.87
N GLU A 27 -7.41 19.34 -9.75
CA GLU A 27 -8.70 19.83 -10.27
C GLU A 27 -9.41 18.78 -11.12
N ALA A 28 -8.67 18.08 -11.98
CA ALA A 28 -9.22 17.00 -12.80
C ALA A 28 -9.75 15.87 -11.92
N ALA A 29 -9.01 15.48 -10.88
CA ALA A 29 -9.44 14.49 -9.90
C ALA A 29 -10.72 14.96 -9.21
N MET A 30 -10.78 16.20 -8.74
CA MET A 30 -11.96 16.73 -8.04
C MET A 30 -13.21 16.78 -8.94
N LYS A 31 -13.07 17.18 -10.21
CA LYS A 31 -14.18 17.37 -11.15
C LYS A 31 -14.63 16.07 -11.83
N PHE A 32 -13.71 15.17 -12.15
CA PHE A 32 -13.98 14.03 -13.02
C PHE A 32 -13.76 12.66 -12.38
N SER A 33 -13.07 12.57 -11.24
CA SER A 33 -12.85 11.26 -10.60
C SER A 33 -14.17 10.69 -10.06
N SER A 34 -14.46 9.45 -10.46
CA SER A 34 -15.55 8.65 -9.90
C SER A 34 -15.16 7.97 -8.58
N ASP A 35 -13.87 7.96 -8.24
CA ASP A 35 -13.37 7.37 -7.00
C ASP A 35 -13.54 8.35 -5.83
N LYS A 36 -14.47 8.01 -4.93
CA LYS A 36 -14.77 8.83 -3.75
C LYS A 36 -13.61 8.90 -2.75
N ASN A 37 -12.74 7.90 -2.72
CA ASN A 37 -11.63 7.82 -1.77
C ASN A 37 -10.51 8.79 -2.13
N THR A 38 -10.25 9.00 -3.43
CA THR A 38 -9.14 9.83 -3.91
C THR A 38 -9.58 11.19 -4.42
N ARG A 39 -10.85 11.36 -4.86
CA ARG A 39 -11.37 12.63 -5.41
C ARG A 39 -11.15 13.84 -4.50
N LEU A 40 -11.43 13.71 -3.20
CA LEU A 40 -11.29 14.80 -2.24
C LEU A 40 -9.83 15.06 -1.83
N ASN A 41 -8.93 14.12 -2.10
CA ASN A 41 -7.50 14.25 -1.83
C ASN A 41 -6.68 14.53 -3.10
N GLY A 42 -7.31 15.15 -4.11
CA GLY A 42 -6.65 15.51 -5.37
C GLY A 42 -6.12 14.32 -6.18
N GLY A 43 -6.69 13.13 -6.00
CA GLY A 43 -6.24 11.90 -6.67
C GLY A 43 -5.09 11.19 -5.96
N LEU A 44 -4.70 11.61 -4.74
CA LEU A 44 -3.60 11.00 -4.00
C LEU A 44 -4.02 9.63 -3.46
N MET A 45 -3.33 8.59 -3.92
CA MET A 45 -3.53 7.22 -3.44
C MET A 45 -2.96 7.06 -2.02
N SER A 46 -3.67 6.29 -1.19
CA SER A 46 -3.23 5.92 0.15
C SER A 46 -2.86 4.44 0.19
N ASN A 47 -1.69 4.13 0.73
CA ASN A 47 -1.18 2.78 0.86
C ASN A 47 -1.86 2.10 2.05
N PRO A 48 -2.65 1.02 1.85
CA PRO A 48 -3.38 0.36 2.92
C PRO A 48 -2.48 -0.29 3.98
N ASN A 49 -1.23 -0.63 3.64
CA ASN A 49 -0.30 -1.29 4.56
C ASN A 49 0.41 -0.30 5.51
N SER A 50 0.64 0.93 5.05
CA SER A 50 1.39 1.95 5.80
C SER A 50 0.56 3.17 6.20
N GLY A 51 -0.62 3.37 5.60
CA GLY A 51 -1.42 4.59 5.73
C GLY A 51 -0.79 5.83 5.08
N SER A 52 0.38 5.67 4.43
CA SER A 52 1.09 6.76 3.77
C SER A 52 0.70 6.89 2.30
N SER A 53 1.07 7.98 1.63
CA SER A 53 0.90 8.12 0.18
C SER A 53 2.06 7.53 -0.64
N ARG A 54 2.99 6.83 0.03
CA ARG A 54 4.15 6.18 -0.61
C ARG A 54 3.88 4.70 -0.82
N PHE A 55 4.21 4.23 -2.02
CA PHE A 55 4.08 2.83 -2.41
C PHE A 55 5.44 2.30 -2.81
N GLU A 56 5.76 1.12 -2.29
CA GLU A 56 6.82 0.31 -2.88
C GLU A 56 6.29 -0.30 -4.19
N TYR A 57 7.16 -0.44 -5.18
CA TYR A 57 6.77 -0.95 -6.50
C TYR A 57 6.06 -2.31 -6.42
N GLN A 58 6.50 -3.19 -5.52
CA GLN A 58 5.92 -4.52 -5.28
C GLN A 58 4.51 -4.50 -4.66
N ASN A 59 4.12 -3.38 -4.04
CA ASN A 59 2.81 -3.21 -3.40
C ASN A 59 1.80 -2.52 -4.33
N LEU A 60 2.18 -2.19 -5.57
CA LEU A 60 1.26 -1.62 -6.56
C LEU A 60 0.44 -2.73 -7.24
N PRO A 61 -0.82 -2.44 -7.63
CA PRO A 61 -1.56 -3.30 -8.55
C PRO A 61 -0.77 -3.53 -9.85
N ALA A 62 -0.80 -4.75 -10.38
CA ALA A 62 0.04 -5.16 -11.51
C ALA A 62 -0.16 -4.29 -12.76
N GLU A 63 -1.41 -3.89 -13.03
CA GLU A 63 -1.79 -3.03 -14.14
C GLU A 63 -1.18 -1.63 -13.99
N ILE A 64 -1.22 -1.07 -12.78
CA ILE A 64 -0.61 0.23 -12.48
C ILE A 64 0.92 0.12 -12.58
N ALA A 65 1.51 -0.90 -11.96
CA ALA A 65 2.95 -1.13 -11.94
C ALA A 65 3.53 -1.17 -13.37
N LYS A 66 2.86 -1.89 -14.29
CA LYS A 66 3.25 -1.99 -15.69
C LYS A 66 3.29 -0.63 -16.40
N GLU A 67 2.27 0.20 -16.19
CA GLU A 67 2.19 1.51 -16.84
C GLU A 67 3.20 2.51 -16.25
N VAL A 68 3.45 2.45 -14.94
CA VAL A 68 4.34 3.41 -14.26
C VAL A 68 5.83 3.02 -14.30
N TYR A 69 6.16 1.80 -14.71
CA TYR A 69 7.53 1.28 -14.70
C TYR A 69 8.53 2.24 -15.38
N ASN A 70 8.19 2.69 -16.59
CA ASN A 70 9.01 3.59 -17.39
C ASN A 70 8.73 5.08 -17.16
N MET A 71 7.80 5.42 -16.27
CA MET A 71 7.41 6.81 -16.02
C MET A 71 8.38 7.52 -15.07
N GLN A 72 8.55 8.82 -15.32
CA GLN A 72 9.32 9.73 -14.48
C GLN A 72 8.42 10.59 -13.59
N LYS A 73 9.04 11.26 -12.62
CA LYS A 73 8.35 12.22 -11.75
C LYS A 73 7.65 13.30 -12.57
N GLY A 74 6.37 13.52 -12.29
CA GLY A 74 5.50 14.49 -12.96
C GLY A 74 4.78 13.94 -14.18
N GLU A 75 5.19 12.79 -14.73
CA GLU A 75 4.58 12.22 -15.92
C GLU A 75 3.19 11.63 -15.64
N ILE A 76 2.37 11.61 -16.70
CA ILE A 76 0.99 11.14 -16.68
C ILE A 76 0.85 10.00 -17.70
N SER A 77 0.30 8.88 -17.25
CA SER A 77 0.10 7.68 -18.06
C SER A 77 -0.90 7.93 -19.19
N LYS A 78 -0.96 6.99 -20.12
CA LYS A 78 -2.12 6.89 -21.02
C LYS A 78 -3.32 6.34 -20.23
N PRO A 79 -4.57 6.59 -20.67
CA PRO A 79 -5.73 5.93 -20.08
C PRO A 79 -5.67 4.42 -20.29
N PHE A 80 -5.86 3.64 -19.24
CA PHE A 80 -5.91 2.18 -19.30
C PHE A 80 -7.06 1.63 -18.45
N ALA A 81 -7.43 0.38 -18.72
CA ALA A 81 -8.42 -0.34 -17.94
C ALA A 81 -7.72 -1.21 -16.87
N MET A 82 -8.28 -1.25 -15.67
CA MET A 82 -7.86 -2.17 -14.61
C MET A 82 -9.09 -2.71 -13.89
N ILE A 83 -8.92 -3.81 -13.15
CA ILE A 83 -9.98 -4.32 -12.27
C ILE A 83 -9.77 -3.70 -10.90
N ASP A 84 -10.77 -2.98 -10.40
CA ASP A 84 -10.77 -2.49 -9.03
C ASP A 84 -10.90 -3.68 -8.08
N THR A 85 -9.87 -3.94 -7.26
CA THR A 85 -9.83 -5.08 -6.35
C THR A 85 -10.86 -5.00 -5.21
N GLN A 86 -11.36 -3.80 -4.88
CA GLN A 86 -12.39 -3.62 -3.85
C GLN A 86 -13.79 -3.79 -4.41
N LEU A 87 -14.04 -3.29 -5.61
CA LEU A 87 -15.38 -3.28 -6.23
C LEU A 87 -15.62 -4.47 -7.16
N GLY A 88 -14.56 -5.15 -7.61
CA GLY A 88 -14.60 -6.26 -8.57
C GLY A 88 -15.07 -5.85 -9.97
N ARG A 89 -14.91 -4.57 -10.33
CA ARG A 89 -15.41 -4.00 -11.60
C ARG A 89 -14.26 -3.46 -12.45
N GLU A 90 -14.43 -3.54 -13.78
CA GLU A 90 -13.53 -2.85 -14.71
C GLU A 90 -13.69 -1.33 -14.53
N VAL A 91 -12.57 -0.67 -14.26
CA VAL A 91 -12.47 0.79 -14.13
C VAL A 91 -11.42 1.31 -15.10
N TYR A 92 -11.59 2.56 -15.51
CA TYR A 92 -10.70 3.23 -16.45
C TYR A 92 -9.98 4.35 -15.71
N VAL A 93 -8.65 4.35 -15.77
CA VAL A 93 -7.82 5.18 -14.90
C VAL A 93 -6.71 5.87 -15.68
N VAL A 94 -6.24 6.98 -15.11
CA VAL A 94 -5.04 7.70 -15.52
C VAL A 94 -4.23 7.95 -14.26
N VAL A 95 -2.93 7.68 -14.31
CA VAL A 95 -2.04 7.76 -13.15
C VAL A 95 -0.98 8.84 -13.39
N LYS A 96 -0.64 9.58 -12.34
CA LYS A 96 0.46 10.57 -12.34
C LYS A 96 1.47 10.22 -11.25
N ILE A 97 2.75 10.25 -11.59
CA ILE A 97 3.81 10.08 -10.59
C ILE A 97 4.09 11.42 -9.92
N LYS A 98 3.65 11.57 -8.66
CA LYS A 98 3.94 12.78 -7.87
C LYS A 98 5.41 12.87 -7.47
N ASP A 99 5.98 11.74 -7.06
CA ASP A 99 7.37 11.63 -6.66
C ASP A 99 7.85 10.20 -6.90
N LYS A 100 9.15 10.03 -7.19
CA LYS A 100 9.78 8.72 -7.42
C LYS A 100 11.10 8.71 -6.67
N LEU A 101 11.25 7.76 -5.76
CA LEU A 101 12.50 7.49 -5.07
C LEU A 101 13.11 6.25 -5.71
N ASP A 102 14.35 6.38 -6.19
CA ASP A 102 15.07 5.24 -6.72
C ASP A 102 15.43 4.25 -5.61
N SER A 103 15.69 3.00 -6.01
CA SER A 103 16.16 1.98 -5.08
C SER A 103 17.48 2.44 -4.46
N HIS A 104 17.47 2.60 -3.14
CA HIS A 104 18.62 2.99 -2.35
C HIS A 104 18.77 2.05 -1.16
N LYS A 105 19.96 2.03 -0.57
CA LYS A 105 20.15 1.35 0.71
C LYS A 105 19.41 2.13 1.79
N ALA A 106 18.66 1.41 2.62
CA ALA A 106 17.88 2.00 3.71
C ALA A 106 18.74 2.95 4.54
N ASN A 107 18.28 4.18 4.72
CA ASN A 107 19.00 5.22 5.43
C ASN A 107 18.09 5.96 6.43
N LEU A 108 18.70 6.53 7.47
CA LEU A 108 17.93 7.19 8.53
C LEU A 108 17.34 8.55 8.09
N THR A 109 17.74 9.09 6.95
CA THR A 109 17.24 10.37 6.44
C THR A 109 15.89 10.19 5.75
N ASP A 110 15.79 9.20 4.87
CA ASP A 110 14.63 8.94 4.02
C ASP A 110 13.65 7.94 4.65
N ASP A 111 14.18 6.94 5.37
CA ASP A 111 13.43 5.77 5.86
C ASP A 111 13.22 5.76 7.37
N TYR A 112 13.46 6.88 8.07
CA TYR A 112 13.37 6.94 9.53
C TYR A 112 12.10 6.30 10.09
N GLN A 113 10.93 6.61 9.50
CA GLN A 113 9.64 6.09 9.96
C GLN A 113 9.53 4.57 9.80
N VAL A 114 10.07 4.03 8.70
CA VAL A 114 10.06 2.58 8.41
C VAL A 114 10.99 1.87 9.38
N ILE A 115 12.22 2.38 9.53
CA ILE A 115 13.23 1.82 10.44
C ILE A 115 12.73 1.89 11.89
N LYS A 116 12.15 3.02 12.30
CA LYS A 116 11.57 3.20 13.64
C LYS A 116 10.49 2.14 13.91
N ARG A 117 9.52 1.99 13.00
CA ARG A 117 8.45 0.98 13.15
C ARG A 117 9.01 -0.44 13.23
N TYR A 118 10.02 -0.75 12.42
CA TYR A 118 10.68 -2.06 12.45
C TYR A 118 11.38 -2.32 13.79
N CYS A 119 12.15 -1.35 14.29
CA CYS A 119 12.80 -1.45 15.60
C CYS A 119 11.80 -1.52 16.75
N GLU A 120 10.71 -0.76 16.71
CA GLU A 120 9.62 -0.81 17.69
C GLU A 120 8.97 -2.19 17.74
N ASN A 121 8.74 -2.82 16.59
CA ASN A 121 8.21 -4.18 16.51
C ASN A 121 9.16 -5.19 17.15
N ILE A 122 10.46 -5.15 16.81
CA ILE A 122 11.46 -6.05 17.40
C ILE A 122 11.47 -5.92 18.93
N LYS A 123 11.55 -4.68 19.46
CA LYS A 123 11.57 -4.47 20.90
C LYS A 123 10.27 -4.91 21.59
N SER A 124 9.13 -4.67 20.94
CA SER A 124 7.83 -5.12 21.45
C SER A 124 7.75 -6.64 21.51
N GLU A 125 8.27 -7.33 20.50
CA GLU A 125 8.37 -8.79 20.49
C GLU A 125 9.31 -9.31 21.59
N GLU A 126 10.47 -8.68 21.81
CA GLU A 126 11.39 -9.06 22.89
C GLU A 126 10.75 -8.91 24.28
N ILE A 127 10.04 -7.81 24.52
CA ILE A 127 9.31 -7.58 25.77
C ILE A 127 8.22 -8.63 25.94
N LEU A 128 7.45 -8.90 24.89
CA LEU A 128 6.39 -9.91 24.91
C LEU A 128 6.95 -11.31 25.19
N ASP A 129 8.04 -11.70 24.53
CA ASP A 129 8.70 -13.00 24.68
C ASP A 129 9.17 -13.21 26.13
N ASN A 130 9.80 -12.19 26.72
CA ASN A 130 10.21 -12.19 28.12
C ASN A 130 9.02 -12.24 29.08
N TRP A 131 7.97 -11.47 28.80
CA TRP A 131 6.74 -11.48 29.59
C TRP A 131 6.07 -12.86 29.59
N VAL A 132 5.96 -13.51 28.43
CA VAL A 132 5.41 -14.86 28.30
C VAL A 132 6.24 -15.87 29.11
N LYS A 133 7.57 -15.86 28.96
CA LYS A 133 8.47 -16.74 29.75
C LYS A 133 8.29 -16.57 31.26
N ASN A 134 8.18 -15.33 31.73
CA ASN A 134 7.98 -15.05 33.16
C ASN A 134 6.59 -15.48 33.65
N LYS A 135 5.54 -15.29 32.85
CA LYS A 135 4.18 -15.74 33.18
C LYS A 135 4.07 -17.25 33.24
N ILE A 136 4.70 -17.99 32.33
CA ILE A 136 4.74 -19.46 32.37
C ILE A 136 5.40 -19.96 33.68
N LYS A 137 6.49 -19.31 34.12
CA LYS A 137 7.17 -19.67 35.38
C LYS A 137 6.29 -19.46 36.62
N ASN A 138 5.57 -18.34 36.68
CA ASN A 138 4.84 -17.94 37.89
C ASN A 138 3.39 -18.45 37.95
N THR A 139 2.85 -18.95 36.85
CA THR A 139 1.48 -19.48 36.78
C THR A 139 1.50 -21.01 36.91
N TYR A 140 0.52 -21.55 37.63
CA TYR A 140 0.24 -22.99 37.60
C TYR A 140 -0.49 -23.34 36.30
N ILE A 141 0.06 -24.27 35.53
CA ILE A 141 -0.47 -24.68 34.23
C ILE A 141 -0.64 -26.19 34.29
N TYR A 142 -1.87 -26.66 34.10
CA TYR A 142 -2.18 -28.07 33.93
C TYR A 142 -2.38 -28.37 32.46
N MET A 143 -1.68 -29.38 31.94
CA MET A 143 -1.80 -29.81 30.55
C MET A 143 -2.23 -31.27 30.49
N THR A 144 -3.27 -31.54 29.69
CA THR A 144 -3.77 -32.89 29.48
C THR A 144 -2.69 -33.75 28.81
N PRO A 145 -2.63 -35.07 29.11
CA PRO A 145 -1.56 -35.95 28.64
C PRO A 145 -1.35 -35.92 27.12
N GLU A 146 -2.42 -35.81 26.35
CA GLU A 146 -2.43 -35.78 24.88
C GLU A 146 -1.58 -34.67 24.25
N TYR A 147 -1.39 -33.56 24.96
CA TYR A 147 -0.69 -32.38 24.42
C TYR A 147 0.73 -32.23 24.98
N ARG A 148 1.18 -33.11 25.88
CA ARG A 148 2.51 -33.01 26.52
C ARG A 148 3.67 -33.26 25.56
N ASP A 149 3.46 -33.99 24.47
CA ASP A 149 4.51 -34.28 23.48
C ASP A 149 4.59 -33.23 22.35
N CYS A 150 3.80 -32.15 22.44
CA CYS A 150 3.81 -31.09 21.43
C CYS A 150 5.07 -30.21 21.51
N ARG A 151 5.57 -29.76 20.35
CA ARG A 151 6.68 -28.81 20.27
C ARG A 151 6.17 -27.38 20.43
N PHE A 152 6.32 -26.82 21.62
CA PHE A 152 5.94 -25.43 21.92
C PHE A 152 7.06 -24.44 21.62
N LYS A 153 6.69 -23.23 21.17
CA LYS A 153 7.63 -22.10 20.97
C LYS A 153 8.34 -21.72 22.27
N TYR A 154 7.60 -21.67 23.37
CA TYR A 154 8.14 -21.36 24.70
C TYR A 154 8.30 -22.64 25.51
N LYS A 155 9.35 -22.73 26.33
CA LYS A 155 9.57 -23.87 27.25
C LYS A 155 8.93 -23.60 28.60
N GLY A 156 8.62 -24.66 29.35
CA GLY A 156 8.11 -24.57 30.73
C GLY A 156 6.59 -24.68 30.89
N TRP A 157 5.85 -24.99 29.82
CA TRP A 157 4.41 -25.26 29.87
C TRP A 157 4.06 -26.56 30.62
N ILE A 158 4.98 -27.52 30.58
CA ILE A 158 4.88 -28.79 31.30
C ILE A 158 5.73 -28.65 32.56
N LYS A 159 5.10 -28.73 33.72
CA LYS A 159 5.73 -28.80 35.03
C LYS A 159 5.41 -30.14 35.67
#